data_AF-A0A3L6M6D2-F1
#
_entry.id   AF-A0A3L6M6D2-F1
#
_cell.length_a   1.000
_cell.length_b   1.000
_cell.length_c   1.000
_cell.angle_alpha   90.00
_cell.angle_beta   90.00
_cell.angle_gamma   90.00
#
_symmetry.space_group_name_H-M   'P 1'
#
loop_
_entity.id
_entity.type
_entity.pdbx_description
1 polymer ?
#
loop_
_entity_poly.entity_id
_entity_poly.type
_entity_poly.pdbx_seq_one_letter_code
_entity_poly.pdbx_strand_id
1 'polypeptide(L)'
;LPSEERIQEMARAKHLDPETGRPLKDKHTKAETEAAPLKTAAAPTIPLGLQLPTGATCPHTGTWVCSPEQGASRRVFVAGEILAGVRIPAQPSLWQKLKGEAPSQVVATTWTLVELPENSKA
;
A
#
# COMPACT_ATOMS: atom_id res chain seq x y z
N LEU A 1 33.33 -19.82 36.67
CA LEU A 1 33.03 -19.63 35.24
C LEU A 1 31.62 -20.14 35.02
N PRO A 2 30.69 -19.35 34.45
CA PRO A 2 29.32 -19.82 34.19
C PRO A 2 29.37 -21.02 33.24
N SER A 3 28.67 -22.10 33.58
CA SER A 3 28.69 -23.37 32.85
C SER A 3 28.20 -23.20 31.41
N GLU A 4 28.81 -23.94 30.47
CA GLU A 4 28.50 -23.94 29.02
C GLU A 4 27.00 -24.05 28.70
N GLU A 5 26.24 -24.75 29.55
CA GLU A 5 24.79 -24.89 29.42
C GLU A 5 24.03 -23.54 29.42
N ARG A 6 24.42 -22.58 30.28
CA ARG A 6 23.80 -21.24 30.29
C ARG A 6 24.19 -20.42 29.05
N ILE A 7 25.35 -20.70 28.46
CA ILE A 7 25.81 -20.06 27.23
C ILE A 7 24.95 -20.55 26.06
N GLN A 8 24.65 -21.85 26.02
CA GLN A 8 23.81 -22.47 25.00
C GLN A 8 22.33 -22.03 25.09
N GLU A 9 21.77 -21.91 26.30
CA GLU A 9 20.42 -21.38 26.50
C GLU A 9 20.27 -19.94 25.98
N MET A 10 21.24 -19.07 26.28
CA MET A 10 21.22 -17.66 25.84
C MET A 10 21.33 -17.54 24.31
N ALA A 11 22.08 -18.44 23.65
CA ALA A 11 22.21 -18.46 22.20
C ALA A 11 20.90 -18.90 21.52
N ARG A 12 20.27 -19.97 22.03
CA ARG A 12 18.98 -20.43 21.53
C ARG A 12 17.86 -19.41 21.77
N ALA A 13 17.81 -18.81 22.96
CA ALA A 13 16.82 -17.79 23.31
C ALA A 13 16.89 -16.55 22.40
N LYS A 14 18.04 -16.31 21.74
CA LYS A 14 18.25 -15.20 20.82
C LYS A 14 18.22 -15.58 19.34
N HIS A 15 17.85 -16.82 18.99
CA HIS A 15 17.84 -17.32 17.60
C HIS A 15 19.18 -17.14 16.87
N LEU A 16 20.29 -17.37 17.58
CA LEU A 16 21.64 -17.27 17.03
C LEU A 16 22.24 -18.68 16.90
N ASP A 17 22.86 -18.96 15.75
CA ASP A 17 23.54 -20.23 15.56
C ASP A 17 24.80 -20.28 16.45
N PRO A 18 24.91 -21.27 17.37
CA PRO A 18 25.91 -21.23 18.43
C PRO A 18 27.34 -21.48 17.96
N GLU A 19 27.59 -21.97 16.74
CA GLU A 19 28.95 -22.21 16.24
C GLU A 19 29.49 -21.08 15.35
N THR A 20 28.63 -20.18 14.87
CA THR A 20 29.06 -19.09 13.98
C THR A 20 28.60 -17.70 14.43
N GLY A 21 27.84 -17.60 15.54
CA GLY A 21 27.31 -16.33 16.08
C GLY A 21 26.46 -15.54 15.08
N ARG A 22 26.07 -16.18 13.97
CA ARG A 22 25.32 -15.55 12.89
C ARG A 22 23.83 -15.72 13.16
N PRO A 23 23.01 -14.69 12.90
CA PRO A 23 21.57 -14.84 12.94
C PRO A 23 21.16 -15.92 11.95
N LEU A 24 20.39 -16.90 12.43
CA LEU A 24 19.65 -17.80 11.56
C LEU A 24 18.65 -16.92 10.83
N LYS A 25 18.89 -16.67 9.53
CA LYS A 25 18.02 -15.84 8.70
C LYS A 25 16.63 -16.45 8.71
N ASP A 26 15.75 -15.83 9.47
CA ASP A 26 14.32 -16.06 9.45
C ASP A 26 13.81 -16.01 8.00
N LYS A 27 13.08 -17.03 7.59
CA LYS A 27 12.22 -16.98 6.39
C LYS A 27 10.96 -16.15 6.68
N HIS A 28 11.14 -14.95 7.22
CA HIS A 28 10.06 -13.99 7.34
C HIS A 28 10.61 -12.59 7.11
N THR A 29 9.92 -11.85 6.23
CA THR A 29 10.20 -10.46 5.85
C THR A 29 11.24 -10.27 4.73
N LYS A 30 10.82 -10.45 3.48
CA LYS A 30 11.23 -9.53 2.39
C LYS A 30 10.07 -8.57 2.15
N ALA A 31 9.88 -7.66 3.11
CA ALA A 31 9.27 -6.37 2.85
C ALA A 31 10.40 -5.34 2.95
N GLU A 32 10.66 -4.75 1.78
CA GLU A 32 11.24 -3.43 1.53
C GLU A 32 12.75 -3.28 1.21
N THR A 33 12.93 -2.57 0.09
CA THR A 33 14.15 -1.99 -0.49
C THR A 33 15.09 -2.91 -1.26
N GLU A 34 14.70 -3.19 -2.50
CA GLU A 34 15.64 -3.38 -3.60
C GLU A 34 15.19 -2.46 -4.75
N ALA A 35 15.88 -1.32 -4.88
CA ALA A 35 15.80 -0.48 -6.05
C ALA A 35 16.72 -1.06 -7.14
N ALA A 36 16.13 -1.22 -8.34
CA ALA A 36 16.74 -1.40 -9.67
C ALA A 36 17.25 -2.81 -10.07
N PRO A 37 17.19 -3.21 -11.37
CA PRO A 37 17.13 -2.35 -12.55
C PRO A 37 16.07 -2.70 -13.63
N LEU A 38 15.60 -1.64 -14.30
CA LEU A 38 15.21 -1.59 -15.72
C LEU A 38 14.74 -2.90 -16.36
N LYS A 39 13.46 -3.23 -16.16
CA LYS A 39 12.71 -3.97 -17.19
C LYS A 39 12.21 -2.93 -18.19
N THR A 40 12.96 -2.81 -19.27
CA THR A 40 12.54 -2.42 -20.63
C THR A 40 11.27 -1.59 -20.71
N ALA A 41 11.43 -0.34 -21.14
CA ALA A 41 10.37 0.49 -21.69
C ALA A 41 9.76 -0.17 -22.94
N ALA A 42 8.99 -1.23 -22.75
CA ALA A 42 7.81 -1.48 -23.56
C ALA A 42 6.73 -0.60 -22.93
N ALA A 43 6.03 0.20 -23.73
CA ALA A 43 4.88 0.97 -23.26
C ALA A 43 4.06 0.05 -22.33
N PRO A 44 3.91 0.38 -21.04
CA PRO A 44 3.29 -0.54 -20.12
C PRO A 44 1.83 -0.62 -20.55
N THR A 45 1.46 -1.72 -21.20
CA THR A 45 0.07 -2.08 -21.47
C THR A 45 -0.53 -2.37 -20.11
N ILE A 46 -0.91 -1.30 -19.41
CA ILE A 46 -1.46 -1.40 -18.07
C ILE A 46 -2.84 -2.01 -18.23
N PRO A 47 -3.08 -3.19 -17.61
CA PRO A 47 -4.35 -3.84 -17.75
C PRO A 47 -5.43 -2.99 -17.07
N LEU A 48 -6.53 -2.77 -17.79
CA LEU A 48 -7.78 -2.33 -17.17
C LEU A 48 -8.14 -3.34 -16.07
N GLY A 49 -8.52 -2.84 -14.91
CA GLY A 49 -8.70 -3.63 -13.70
C GLY A 49 -7.49 -3.65 -12.76
N LEU A 50 -6.40 -2.93 -13.07
CA LEU A 50 -5.28 -2.76 -12.14
C LEU A 50 -5.77 -2.15 -10.82
N GLN A 51 -5.46 -2.81 -9.70
CA GLN A 51 -5.82 -2.35 -8.37
C GLN A 51 -4.62 -1.82 -7.61
N LEU A 52 -4.73 -0.62 -7.05
CA LEU A 52 -3.69 0.03 -6.28
C LEU A 52 -4.23 0.63 -4.98
N PRO A 53 -3.51 0.49 -3.85
CA PRO A 53 -3.92 1.11 -2.61
C PRO A 53 -3.69 2.64 -2.64
N THR A 54 -4.46 3.35 -1.83
CA THR A 54 -4.22 4.77 -1.51
C THR A 54 -2.78 4.95 -1.02
N GLY A 55 -2.11 6.00 -1.48
CA GLY A 55 -0.71 6.27 -1.19
C GLY A 55 0.28 5.67 -2.20
N ALA A 56 -0.16 4.76 -3.08
CA ALA A 56 0.69 4.26 -4.16
C ALA A 56 0.86 5.30 -5.27
N THR A 57 2.01 5.27 -5.94
CA THR A 57 2.28 6.09 -7.14
C THR A 57 1.50 5.54 -8.33
N CYS A 58 0.76 6.40 -9.01
CA CYS A 58 0.00 6.07 -10.21
C CYS A 58 0.96 5.69 -11.35
N PRO A 59 0.92 4.47 -11.89
CA PRO A 59 1.77 4.06 -13.00
C PRO A 59 1.27 4.63 -14.34
N HIS A 60 -0.02 4.98 -14.43
CA HIS A 60 -0.61 5.62 -15.60
C HIS A 60 -1.61 6.69 -15.23
N THR A 61 -1.77 7.64 -16.15
CA THR A 61 -2.92 8.53 -16.16
C THR A 61 -4.16 7.71 -16.51
N GLY A 62 -5.30 7.98 -15.90
CA GLY A 62 -6.55 7.28 -16.24
C GLY A 62 -7.63 7.52 -15.22
N THR A 63 -8.81 6.98 -15.50
CA THR A 63 -9.94 7.03 -14.58
C THR A 63 -9.92 5.81 -13.67
N TRP A 64 -9.83 6.08 -12.37
CA TRP A 64 -9.83 5.09 -11.33
C TRP A 64 -11.13 5.14 -10.54
N VAL A 65 -11.63 3.98 -10.16
CA VAL A 65 -12.82 3.82 -9.33
C VAL A 65 -12.42 3.15 -8.02
N CYS A 66 -12.83 3.77 -6.93
CA CYS A 66 -12.67 3.25 -5.58
C CYS A 66 -13.60 2.05 -5.36
N SER A 67 -13.15 1.07 -4.57
CA SER A 67 -13.97 -0.09 -4.19
C SER A 67 -15.36 0.33 -3.65
N PRO A 68 -16.45 -0.36 -4.05
CA PRO A 68 -17.82 0.01 -3.66
C PRO A 68 -18.04 0.08 -2.15
N GLU A 69 -17.25 -0.66 -1.36
CA GLU A 69 -17.27 -0.64 0.10
C GLU A 69 -16.99 0.76 0.71
N GLN A 70 -16.28 1.63 -0.02
CA GLN A 70 -16.00 3.01 0.40
C GLN A 70 -16.77 4.07 -0.42
N GLY A 71 -17.88 3.69 -1.07
CA GLY A 71 -18.81 4.65 -1.67
C GLY A 71 -18.60 4.94 -3.16
N ALA A 72 -18.05 4.00 -3.92
CA ALA A 72 -17.98 4.02 -5.40
C ALA A 72 -17.57 5.39 -5.99
N SER A 73 -16.46 5.94 -5.50
CA SER A 73 -15.93 7.22 -5.98
C SER A 73 -15.12 7.02 -7.27
N ARG A 74 -15.41 7.80 -8.32
CA ARG A 74 -14.65 7.82 -9.59
C ARG A 74 -13.77 9.06 -9.63
N ARG A 75 -12.47 8.88 -9.90
CA ARG A 75 -11.51 9.99 -9.98
C ARG A 75 -10.45 9.73 -11.04
N VAL A 76 -10.06 10.79 -11.75
CA VAL A 76 -8.96 10.74 -12.69
C VAL A 76 -7.67 11.02 -11.93
N PHE A 77 -6.68 10.15 -12.10
CA PHE A 77 -5.33 10.35 -11.60
C PHE A 77 -4.37 10.44 -12.77
N VAL A 78 -3.25 11.14 -12.57
CA VAL A 78 -2.19 11.32 -13.56
C VAL A 78 -1.01 10.42 -13.22
N ALA A 79 -0.32 9.89 -14.23
CA ALA A 79 0.90 9.11 -14.04
C ALA A 79 1.91 9.89 -13.18
N GLY A 80 2.48 9.24 -12.16
CA GLY A 80 3.41 9.84 -11.21
C GLY A 80 2.74 10.52 -10.00
N GLU A 81 1.43 10.76 -10.01
CA GLU A 81 0.72 11.28 -8.84
C GLU A 81 0.51 10.20 -7.77
N ILE A 82 0.41 10.58 -6.51
CA ILE A 82 0.03 9.68 -5.42
C ILE A 82 -1.49 9.50 -5.41
N LEU A 83 -1.96 8.25 -5.41
CA LEU A 83 -3.37 7.92 -5.27
C LEU A 83 -3.92 8.47 -3.94
N ALA A 84 -4.73 9.52 -4.02
CA ALA A 84 -5.34 10.16 -2.87
C ALA A 84 -6.43 9.28 -2.24
N GLY A 85 -6.68 9.45 -0.94
CA GLY A 85 -7.78 8.78 -0.27
C GLY A 85 -9.14 9.32 -0.71
N VAL A 86 -10.19 8.53 -0.52
CA VAL A 86 -11.56 8.95 -0.84
C VAL A 86 -12.17 9.66 0.35
N ARG A 87 -12.77 10.83 0.07
CA ARG A 87 -13.56 11.56 1.05
C ARG A 87 -14.96 10.96 1.10
N ILE A 88 -15.26 10.25 2.19
CA ILE A 88 -16.58 9.69 2.45
C ILE A 88 -17.29 10.50 3.55
N PRO A 89 -18.63 10.54 3.58
CA PRO A 89 -19.35 11.06 4.73
C PRO A 89 -18.97 10.23 5.96
N ALA A 90 -18.47 10.90 7.00
CA ALA A 90 -18.23 10.28 8.29
C ALA A 90 -19.55 10.14 9.03
N GLN A 91 -19.66 9.16 9.93
CA GLN A 91 -20.84 9.04 10.77
C GLN A 91 -20.92 10.28 11.70
N PRO A 92 -21.98 11.10 11.61
CA PRO A 92 -22.10 12.27 12.46
C PRO A 92 -22.42 11.84 13.89
N SER A 93 -21.67 12.40 14.84
CA SER A 93 -21.97 12.26 16.27
C SER A 93 -23.27 12.97 16.63
N LEU A 94 -23.93 12.60 17.73
CA LEU A 94 -25.23 13.14 18.13
C LEU A 94 -25.24 14.67 18.23
N TRP A 95 -24.15 15.26 18.72
CA TRP A 95 -23.95 16.71 18.76
C TRP A 95 -23.78 17.35 17.37
N GLN A 96 -23.16 16.66 16.42
CA GLN A 96 -22.99 17.15 15.04
C GLN A 96 -24.31 17.12 14.28
N LYS A 97 -25.14 16.08 14.51
CA LYS A 97 -26.52 16.04 13.98
C LYS A 97 -27.35 17.22 14.49
N LEU A 98 -27.23 17.56 15.78
CA LEU A 98 -27.95 18.70 16.37
C LEU A 98 -27.51 20.04 15.78
N LYS A 99 -26.23 20.18 15.43
CA LYS A 99 -25.67 21.39 14.78
C LYS A 99 -25.84 21.40 13.25
N GLY A 100 -26.37 20.34 12.65
CA GLY A 100 -26.51 20.21 11.19
C GLY A 100 -25.18 20.00 10.45
N GLU A 101 -24.13 19.53 11.13
CA GLU A 101 -22.81 19.34 10.52
C GLU A 101 -22.70 17.93 9.93
N ALA A 102 -22.33 17.85 8.65
CA ALA A 102 -22.06 16.61 7.94
C ALA A 102 -20.55 16.41 7.82
N PRO A 103 -19.90 15.72 8.79
CA PRO A 103 -18.47 15.51 8.74
C PRO A 103 -18.12 14.62 7.54
N SER A 104 -16.99 14.91 6.91
CA SER A 104 -16.42 14.07 5.86
C SER A 104 -15.01 13.66 6.28
N GLN A 105 -14.67 12.39 6.07
CA GLN A 105 -13.37 11.83 6.40
C GLN A 105 -12.71 11.28 5.15
N VAL A 106 -11.38 11.37 5.09
CA VAL A 106 -10.59 10.77 4.02
C VAL A 106 -10.14 9.39 4.49
N VAL A 107 -10.52 8.34 3.76
CA VAL A 107 -10.17 6.95 4.07
C VAL A 107 -9.22 6.37 3.04
N ALA A 108 -8.35 5.48 3.49
CA ALA A 108 -7.54 4.66 2.61
C ALA A 108 -8.43 3.60 1.93
N THR A 109 -8.29 3.48 0.62
CA THR A 109 -9.07 2.55 -0.20
C THR A 109 -8.23 2.00 -1.34
N THR A 110 -8.75 0.97 -1.99
CA THR A 110 -8.20 0.40 -3.21
C THR A 110 -8.86 1.03 -4.42
N TRP A 111 -8.04 1.60 -5.29
CA TRP A 111 -8.40 2.17 -6.58
C TRP A 111 -8.27 1.13 -7.67
N THR A 112 -9.27 1.00 -8.53
CA THR A 112 -9.27 0.11 -9.69
C THR A 112 -9.28 0.95 -10.96
N LEU A 113 -8.31 0.75 -11.86
CA LEU A 113 -8.27 1.46 -13.14
C LEU A 113 -9.39 0.92 -14.04
N VAL A 114 -10.34 1.77 -14.41
CA VAL A 114 -11.48 1.38 -15.25
C VAL A 114 -11.37 1.90 -16.67
N GLU A 115 -10.62 2.99 -16.87
CA GLU A 115 -10.52 3.67 -18.16
C GLU A 115 -9.14 4.27 -18.33
N LEU A 116 -8.51 4.03 -19.47
CA LEU A 116 -7.30 4.73 -19.88
C LEU A 116 -7.72 6.07 -20.50
N PRO A 117 -6.93 7.15 -20.38
CA PRO A 117 -7.24 8.42 -21.02
C PRO A 117 -7.37 8.14 -22.51
N GLU A 118 -8.49 8.54 -23.11
CA GLU A 118 -8.63 8.48 -24.56
C GLU A 118 -7.43 9.21 -25.14
N ASN A 119 -6.60 8.47 -25.86
CA ASN A 119 -5.42 8.99 -26.49
C ASN A 119 -5.89 10.05 -27.50
N SER A 120 -5.86 11.32 -27.12
CA SER A 120 -6.15 12.44 -28.02
C SER A 120 -5.04 12.44 -29.06
N LYS A 121 -5.33 11.73 -30.16
CA LYS A 121 -4.62 11.71 -31.43
C LYS A 121 -4.03 13.11 -31.70
N ALA A 122 -2.70 13.20 -31.68
CA ALA A 122 -1.98 14.25 -32.39
C ALA A 122 -1.94 13.89 -33.89
#